data_AF-A0A7S1F674-F1
#
_entry.id   AF-A0A7S1F674-F1
#
_cell.length_a   1.000
_cell.length_b   1.000
_cell.length_c   1.000
_cell.angle_alpha   90.00
_cell.angle_beta   90.00
_cell.angle_gamma   90.00
#
_symmetry.space_group_name_H-M   'P 1'
#
loop_
_entity.id
_entity.type
_entity.pdbx_description
1 polymer ?
#
loop_
_entity_poly.entity_id
_entity_poly.type
_entity_poly.pdbx_seq_one_letter_code
_entity_poly.pdbx_strand_id
1 'polypeptide(L)'
;SVTLPNGERADKRRLFLIALSLDQHLPEARVNLCGMLRDGESVHLPNGETASNRTLAVRAIELDGSYADAYIAFGSTLGSRETVTLAGREVNKQWSFVRAVELAPSSCIARVRLANTLDQSETVFADGDRVDRKELLWKALELDPTNAEAYWCLARMLDEGETVALPSGERGDAQQL
;
A
#
# COMPACT_ATOMS: atom_id res chain seq x y z
N SER A 1 -4.94 -24.55 4.01
CA SER A 1 -4.45 -24.77 5.39
C SER A 1 -3.38 -25.84 5.36
N VAL A 2 -2.50 -25.84 6.35
CA VAL A 2 -1.42 -26.83 6.52
C VAL A 2 -1.57 -27.51 7.88
N THR A 3 -0.97 -28.69 8.05
CA THR A 3 -0.93 -29.39 9.35
C THR A 3 0.44 -29.17 9.97
N LEU A 4 0.47 -28.66 11.20
CA LEU A 4 1.68 -28.40 11.97
C LEU A 4 2.25 -29.68 12.60
N PRO A 5 3.52 -29.70 13.05
CA PRO A 5 4.12 -30.86 13.72
C PRO A 5 3.37 -31.34 14.97
N ASN A 6 2.63 -30.45 15.64
CA ASN A 6 1.78 -30.78 16.79
C ASN A 6 0.40 -31.36 16.39
N GLY A 7 0.16 -31.58 15.09
CA GLY A 7 -1.09 -32.11 14.56
C GLY A 7 -2.20 -31.07 14.34
N GLU A 8 -2.01 -29.81 14.75
CA GLU A 8 -3.00 -28.76 14.54
C GLU A 8 -3.06 -28.30 13.08
N ARG A 9 -4.26 -27.96 12.58
CA ARG A 9 -4.41 -27.31 11.28
C ARG A 9 -4.27 -25.80 11.43
N ALA A 10 -3.41 -25.20 10.60
CA ALA A 10 -3.19 -23.76 10.55
C ALA A 10 -3.54 -23.20 9.17
N ASP A 11 -4.26 -22.07 9.15
CA ASP A 11 -4.40 -21.23 7.97
C ASP A 11 -3.33 -20.12 7.96
N LYS A 12 -3.35 -19.28 6.92
CA LYS A 12 -2.38 -18.18 6.77
C LYS A 12 -2.40 -17.23 7.97
N ARG A 13 -3.57 -16.95 8.54
CA ARG A 13 -3.74 -16.05 9.69
C ARG A 13 -3.10 -16.67 10.92
N ARG A 14 -3.36 -17.95 11.18
CA ARG A 14 -2.77 -18.69 12.30
C ARG A 14 -1.25 -18.77 12.18
N LEU A 15 -0.70 -18.95 10.99
CA LEU A 15 0.75 -18.98 10.77
C LEU A 15 1.41 -17.65 11.13
N PHE A 16 0.83 -16.51 10.75
CA PHE A 16 1.38 -15.21 11.18
C PHE A 16 1.25 -14.97 12.68
N LEU A 17 0.16 -15.42 13.31
CA LEU A 17 0.02 -15.35 14.78
C LEU A 17 1.07 -16.21 15.49
N ILE A 18 1.39 -17.39 14.95
CA ILE A 18 2.48 -18.22 15.46
C ILE A 18 3.81 -17.49 15.27
N ALA A 19 4.08 -16.92 14.09
CA ALA A 19 5.29 -16.14 13.85
C ALA A 19 5.45 -15.01 14.89
N LEU A 20 4.38 -14.24 15.16
CA LEU A 20 4.39 -13.17 16.16
C LEU A 20 4.52 -13.67 17.60
N SER A 21 4.13 -14.93 17.88
CA SER A 21 4.33 -15.54 19.20
C SER A 21 5.78 -15.95 19.43
N LEU A 22 6.51 -16.26 18.35
CA LEU A 22 7.92 -16.63 18.37
C LEU A 22 8.81 -15.39 18.34
N ASP A 23 8.45 -14.38 17.55
CA ASP A 23 9.13 -13.11 17.47
C ASP A 23 8.12 -11.96 17.30
N GLN A 24 7.96 -11.18 18.37
CA GLN A 24 7.08 -10.02 18.37
C GLN A 24 7.65 -8.82 17.61
N HIS A 25 8.87 -8.86 17.06
CA HIS A 25 9.48 -7.75 16.33
C HIS A 25 9.51 -7.97 14.81
N LEU A 26 8.55 -8.76 14.29
CA LEU A 26 8.37 -8.97 12.84
C LEU A 26 7.36 -7.99 12.23
N PRO A 27 7.80 -6.91 11.54
CA PRO A 27 6.89 -5.97 10.90
C PRO A 27 6.15 -6.58 9.70
N GLU A 28 6.77 -7.50 8.95
CA GLU A 28 6.17 -8.16 7.78
C GLU A 28 4.98 -9.04 8.18
N ALA A 29 5.10 -9.77 9.30
CA ALA A 29 4.00 -10.58 9.81
C ALA A 29 2.80 -9.71 10.22
N ARG A 30 3.05 -8.52 10.78
CA ARG A 30 2.00 -7.55 11.13
C ARG A 30 1.34 -6.94 9.89
N VAL A 31 2.12 -6.52 8.91
CA VAL A 31 1.59 -5.98 7.64
C VAL A 31 0.75 -7.03 6.92
N ASN A 32 1.22 -8.28 6.88
CA ASN A 32 0.46 -9.35 6.29
C ASN A 32 -0.85 -9.64 7.06
N LEU A 33 -0.83 -9.64 8.39
CA LEU A 33 -2.07 -9.75 9.18
C LEU A 33 -3.00 -8.55 8.94
N CYS A 34 -2.47 -7.33 8.88
CA CYS A 34 -3.22 -6.12 8.57
C CYS A 34 -4.00 -6.27 7.27
N GLY A 35 -3.33 -6.72 6.19
CA GLY A 35 -3.97 -6.95 4.89
C GLY A 35 -4.97 -8.11 4.86
N MET A 36 -5.04 -8.93 5.90
CA MET A 36 -6.01 -10.03 6.03
C MET A 36 -7.26 -9.67 6.84
N LEU A 37 -7.27 -8.52 7.51
CA LEU A 37 -8.42 -8.05 8.28
C LEU A 37 -9.37 -7.26 7.40
N ARG A 38 -10.67 -7.53 7.54
CA ARG A 38 -11.71 -6.69 6.95
C ARG A 38 -11.85 -5.38 7.71
N ASP A 39 -12.50 -4.40 7.10
CA ASP A 39 -12.82 -3.14 7.78
C ASP A 39 -13.63 -3.39 9.06
N GLY A 40 -13.16 -2.82 10.17
CA GLY A 40 -13.75 -3.02 11.50
C GLY A 40 -13.40 -4.36 12.17
N GLU A 41 -12.72 -5.29 11.48
CA GLU A 41 -12.24 -6.53 12.09
C GLU A 41 -11.04 -6.25 13.00
N SER A 42 -10.89 -7.08 14.06
CA SER A 42 -9.72 -7.07 14.93
C SER A 42 -9.26 -8.50 15.21
N VAL A 43 -8.00 -8.64 15.61
CA VAL A 43 -7.37 -9.92 15.93
C VAL A 43 -6.77 -9.90 17.33
N HIS A 44 -6.89 -11.01 18.05
CA HIS A 44 -6.18 -11.22 19.31
C HIS A 44 -4.74 -11.66 19.01
N LEU A 45 -3.79 -10.86 19.49
CA LEU A 45 -2.36 -11.12 19.34
C LEU A 45 -1.85 -12.04 20.46
N PRO A 46 -0.72 -12.74 20.25
CA PRO A 46 -0.14 -13.63 21.26
C PRO A 46 0.26 -12.94 22.57
N ASN A 47 0.52 -11.63 22.52
CA ASN A 47 0.82 -10.80 23.71
C ASN A 47 -0.45 -10.43 24.52
N GLY A 48 -1.64 -10.90 24.12
CA GLY A 48 -2.91 -10.63 24.77
C GLY A 48 -3.61 -9.35 24.29
N GLU A 49 -2.97 -8.55 23.43
CA GLU A 49 -3.59 -7.35 22.87
C GLU A 49 -4.61 -7.69 21.79
N THR A 50 -5.60 -6.82 21.61
CA THR A 50 -6.51 -6.87 20.46
C THR A 50 -6.13 -5.75 19.50
N ALA A 51 -5.83 -6.09 18.25
CA ALA A 51 -5.33 -5.14 17.26
C ALA A 51 -6.25 -5.09 16.03
N SER A 52 -6.56 -3.87 15.59
CA SER A 52 -7.17 -3.61 14.29
C SER A 52 -6.12 -3.62 13.18
N ASN A 53 -6.55 -3.54 11.92
CA ASN A 53 -5.66 -3.32 10.77
C ASN A 53 -4.74 -2.10 10.99
N ARG A 54 -5.31 -0.99 11.47
CA ARG A 54 -4.58 0.24 11.72
C ARG A 54 -3.53 0.06 12.81
N THR A 55 -3.90 -0.56 13.92
CA THR A 55 -2.95 -0.82 15.01
C THR A 55 -1.78 -1.68 14.52
N LEU A 56 -2.05 -2.71 13.73
CA LEU A 56 -1.01 -3.56 13.14
C LEU A 56 -0.05 -2.76 12.23
N ALA A 57 -0.59 -1.91 11.36
CA ALA A 57 0.22 -1.09 10.46
C ALA A 57 1.07 -0.05 11.21
N VAL A 58 0.50 0.63 12.22
CA VAL A 58 1.24 1.58 13.06
C VAL A 58 2.37 0.89 13.82
N ARG A 59 2.11 -0.28 14.43
CA ARG A 59 3.16 -1.06 15.11
C ARG A 59 4.25 -1.52 14.15
N ALA A 60 3.92 -1.85 12.91
CA ALA A 60 4.92 -2.20 11.91
C ALA A 60 5.85 -1.01 11.59
N ILE A 61 5.30 0.21 11.47
CA ILE A 61 6.09 1.44 11.29
C ILE A 61 6.97 1.74 12.53
N GLU A 62 6.45 1.53 13.74
CA GLU A 62 7.20 1.74 14.98
C GLU A 62 8.38 0.77 15.13
N LEU A 63 8.22 -0.46 14.63
CA LEU A 63 9.28 -1.49 14.63
C LEU A 63 10.33 -1.22 13.55
N ASP A 64 9.89 -0.83 12.36
CA ASP A 64 10.76 -0.49 11.24
C ASP A 64 10.20 0.69 10.44
N GLY A 65 10.70 1.89 10.74
CA GLY A 65 10.34 3.11 10.03
C GLY A 65 10.87 3.19 8.59
N SER A 66 11.65 2.21 8.15
CA SER A 66 12.11 2.07 6.76
C SER A 66 11.30 1.06 5.95
N TYR A 67 10.35 0.35 6.58
CA TYR A 67 9.55 -0.66 5.89
C TYR A 67 8.41 -0.04 5.07
N ALA A 68 8.61 0.10 3.77
CA ALA A 68 7.66 0.75 2.86
C ALA A 68 6.25 0.14 2.89
N ASP A 69 6.11 -1.18 2.96
CA ASP A 69 4.79 -1.84 2.97
C ASP A 69 3.99 -1.50 4.23
N ALA A 70 4.66 -1.16 5.34
CA ALA A 70 3.98 -0.70 6.55
C ALA A 70 3.23 0.62 6.31
N TYR A 71 3.83 1.52 5.53
CA TYR A 71 3.18 2.77 5.11
C TYR A 71 2.07 2.54 4.08
N ILE A 72 2.23 1.57 3.17
CA ILE A 72 1.15 1.17 2.25
C ILE A 72 -0.04 0.61 3.04
N ALA A 73 0.22 -0.28 4.00
CA ALA A 73 -0.80 -0.86 4.86
C ALA A 73 -1.50 0.24 5.68
N PHE A 74 -0.73 1.12 6.32
CA PHE A 74 -1.26 2.23 7.12
C PHE A 74 -2.15 3.15 6.29
N GLY A 75 -1.66 3.63 5.14
CA GLY A 75 -2.44 4.47 4.22
C GLY A 75 -3.73 3.80 3.76
N SER A 76 -3.70 2.49 3.52
CA SER A 76 -4.89 1.71 3.12
C SER A 76 -5.94 1.61 4.23
N THR A 77 -5.56 1.78 5.50
CA THR A 77 -6.50 1.82 6.63
C THR A 77 -7.20 3.17 6.82
N LEU A 78 -6.76 4.22 6.11
CA LEU A 78 -7.28 5.57 6.25
C LEU A 78 -8.46 5.83 5.30
N GLY A 79 -9.43 6.61 5.74
CA GLY A 79 -10.45 7.21 4.88
C GLY A 79 -9.84 8.18 3.86
N SER A 80 -10.59 8.53 2.80
CA SER A 80 -10.10 9.41 1.73
C SER A 80 -9.74 10.83 2.21
N ARG A 81 -10.49 11.36 3.18
CA ARG A 81 -10.29 12.69 3.78
C ARG A 81 -9.88 12.61 5.26
N GLU A 82 -9.45 11.44 5.70
CA GLU A 82 -9.07 11.22 7.08
C GLU A 82 -7.65 11.74 7.32
N THR A 83 -7.50 12.51 8.39
CA THR A 83 -6.21 12.93 8.95
C THR A 83 -6.13 12.41 10.38
N VAL A 84 -4.97 11.86 10.74
CA VAL A 84 -4.69 11.34 12.08
C VAL A 84 -3.30 11.75 12.54
N THR A 85 -3.08 11.72 13.86
CA THR A 85 -1.76 11.93 14.43
C THR A 85 -0.96 10.63 14.45
N LEU A 86 0.20 10.61 13.79
CA LEU A 86 1.20 9.53 13.86
C LEU A 86 2.52 10.12 14.38
N ALA A 87 3.01 9.62 15.51
CA ALA A 87 4.25 10.09 16.16
C ALA A 87 4.30 11.64 16.33
N GLY A 88 3.18 12.25 16.70
CA GLY A 88 3.06 13.71 16.90
C GLY A 88 2.92 14.54 15.62
N ARG A 89 2.81 13.90 14.45
CA ARG A 89 2.59 14.57 13.16
C ARG A 89 1.19 14.25 12.63
N GLU A 90 0.49 15.28 12.15
CA GLU A 90 -0.73 15.07 11.36
C GLU A 90 -0.37 14.47 10.00
N VAL A 91 -0.92 13.30 9.71
CA VAL A 91 -0.68 12.52 8.50
C VAL A 91 -2.00 12.04 7.90
N ASN A 92 -1.99 11.80 6.60
CA ASN A 92 -3.14 11.30 5.85
C ASN A 92 -2.69 10.17 4.89
N LYS A 93 -3.63 9.70 4.06
CA LYS A 93 -3.39 8.63 3.08
C LYS A 93 -2.28 8.99 2.08
N GLN A 94 -2.32 10.20 1.53
CA GLN A 94 -1.32 10.70 0.58
C GLN A 94 0.08 10.72 1.20
N TRP A 95 0.22 11.26 2.42
CA TRP A 95 1.49 11.26 3.15
C TRP A 95 2.06 9.85 3.30
N SER A 96 1.21 8.88 3.62
CA SER A 96 1.62 7.49 3.82
C SER A 96 2.18 6.89 2.53
N PHE A 97 1.51 7.11 1.38
CA PHE A 97 2.00 6.60 0.11
C PHE A 97 3.21 7.36 -0.44
N VAL A 98 3.36 8.66 -0.15
CA VAL A 98 4.62 9.39 -0.42
C VAL A 98 5.78 8.73 0.32
N ARG A 99 5.63 8.46 1.62
CA ARG A 99 6.67 7.76 2.40
C ARG A 99 6.99 6.38 1.85
N ALA A 100 5.98 5.63 1.41
CA ALA A 100 6.20 4.33 0.77
C ALA A 100 7.02 4.45 -0.53
N VAL A 101 6.74 5.46 -1.37
CA VAL A 101 7.50 5.71 -2.60
C VAL A 101 8.94 6.12 -2.29
N GLU A 102 9.16 7.00 -1.32
CA GLU A 102 10.50 7.44 -0.90
C GLU A 102 11.36 6.29 -0.34
N LEU A 103 10.74 5.38 0.40
CA LEU A 103 11.42 4.23 1.01
C LEU A 103 11.64 3.08 0.01
N ALA A 104 10.74 2.92 -0.97
CA ALA A 104 10.85 1.91 -2.01
C ALA A 104 10.58 2.51 -3.41
N PRO A 105 11.55 3.22 -4.00
CA PRO A 105 11.42 3.82 -5.33
C PRO A 105 11.24 2.80 -6.47
N SER A 106 11.35 1.50 -6.23
CA SER A 106 11.03 0.45 -7.22
C SER A 106 9.63 -0.15 -7.03
N SER A 107 8.84 0.34 -6.07
CA SER A 107 7.50 -0.19 -5.80
C SER A 107 6.47 0.40 -6.76
N CYS A 108 6.02 -0.43 -7.71
CA CYS A 108 4.89 -0.12 -8.59
C CYS A 108 3.61 0.13 -7.77
N ILE A 109 3.33 -0.71 -6.76
CA ILE A 109 2.15 -0.60 -5.89
C ILE A 109 2.12 0.74 -5.15
N ALA A 110 3.25 1.18 -4.58
CA ALA A 110 3.31 2.45 -3.87
C ALA A 110 2.96 3.64 -4.78
N ARG A 111 3.46 3.65 -6.02
CA ARG A 111 3.16 4.70 -7.00
C ARG A 111 1.70 4.69 -7.42
N VAL A 112 1.12 3.53 -7.71
CA VAL A 112 -0.32 3.43 -8.04
C VAL A 112 -1.19 3.91 -6.88
N ARG A 113 -0.84 3.54 -5.64
CA ARG A 113 -1.56 3.98 -4.45
C ARG A 113 -1.46 5.50 -4.24
N LEU A 114 -0.28 6.10 -4.46
CA LEU A 114 -0.10 7.56 -4.41
C LEU A 114 -0.86 8.27 -5.53
N ALA A 115 -0.82 7.74 -6.75
CA ALA A 115 -1.60 8.26 -7.89
C ALA A 115 -3.10 8.32 -7.56
N ASN A 116 -3.61 7.31 -6.85
CA ASN A 116 -5.01 7.24 -6.46
C ASN A 116 -5.41 8.21 -5.34
N THR A 117 -4.47 8.92 -4.71
CA THR A 117 -4.80 9.98 -3.76
C THR A 117 -4.83 11.37 -4.38
N LEU A 118 -4.27 11.55 -5.57
CA LEU A 118 -4.14 12.84 -6.24
C LEU A 118 -5.41 13.18 -7.03
N ASP A 119 -5.88 14.42 -6.88
CA ASP A 119 -6.87 14.98 -7.80
C ASP A 119 -6.26 15.24 -9.19
N GLN A 120 -7.09 15.46 -10.22
CA GLN A 120 -6.67 15.49 -11.64
C GLN A 120 -5.51 16.46 -11.94
N SER A 121 -5.45 17.60 -11.26
CA SER A 121 -4.42 18.63 -11.45
C SER A 121 -3.48 18.76 -10.25
N GLU A 122 -3.56 17.82 -9.30
CA GLU A 122 -2.74 17.85 -8.11
C GLU A 122 -1.33 17.32 -8.41
N THR A 123 -0.35 17.84 -7.69
CA THR A 123 1.02 17.33 -7.70
C THR A 123 1.50 17.14 -6.27
N VAL A 124 2.43 16.22 -6.08
CA VAL A 124 3.08 15.98 -4.79
C VAL A 124 4.59 15.92 -4.98
N PHE A 125 5.36 16.25 -3.94
CA PHE A 125 6.79 16.01 -3.93
C PHE A 125 7.05 14.59 -3.43
N ALA A 126 7.61 13.73 -4.28
CA ALA A 126 7.94 12.34 -3.95
C ALA A 126 9.14 11.89 -4.78
N ASP A 127 10.01 11.05 -4.20
CA ASP A 127 11.19 10.52 -4.89
C ASP A 127 12.14 11.61 -5.44
N GLY A 128 12.23 12.74 -4.73
CA GLY A 128 13.10 13.87 -5.09
C GLY A 128 12.52 14.85 -6.12
N ASP A 129 11.34 14.59 -6.68
CA ASP A 129 10.72 15.42 -7.72
C ASP A 129 9.28 15.80 -7.39
N ARG A 130 8.78 16.87 -8.03
CA ARG A 130 7.34 17.19 -8.05
C ARG A 130 6.68 16.40 -9.16
N VAL A 131 5.84 15.44 -8.78
CA VAL A 131 5.19 14.51 -9.69
C VAL A 131 3.67 14.66 -9.65
N ASP A 132 3.04 14.47 -10.81
CA ASP A 132 1.59 14.41 -10.92
C ASP A 132 1.07 12.96 -10.98
N ARG A 133 -0.25 12.82 -11.08
CA ARG A 133 -0.92 11.52 -11.15
C ARG A 133 -0.53 10.71 -12.39
N LYS A 134 -0.36 11.36 -13.56
CA LYS A 134 -0.04 10.69 -14.83
C LYS A 134 1.39 10.18 -14.82
N GLU A 135 2.33 10.99 -14.33
CA GLU A 135 3.74 10.62 -14.18
C GLU A 135 3.93 9.45 -13.20
N LEU A 136 3.20 9.42 -12.10
CA LEU A 136 3.24 8.29 -11.15
C LEU A 136 2.77 6.98 -11.79
N LEU A 137 1.68 7.00 -12.56
CA LEU A 137 1.17 5.83 -13.26
C LEU A 137 2.09 5.39 -14.39
N TRP A 138 2.69 6.35 -15.11
CA TRP A 138 3.67 6.07 -16.15
C TRP A 138 4.93 5.39 -15.57
N LYS A 139 5.51 5.94 -14.49
CA LYS A 139 6.62 5.31 -13.76
C LYS A 139 6.25 3.94 -13.17
N ALA A 140 4.99 3.74 -12.77
CA ALA A 140 4.51 2.44 -12.31
C ALA A 140 4.52 1.39 -13.45
N LEU A 141 4.14 1.79 -14.67
CA LEU A 141 4.18 0.95 -15.87
C LEU A 141 5.60 0.72 -16.40
N GLU A 142 6.55 1.63 -16.16
CA GLU A 142 7.96 1.35 -16.42
C GLU A 142 8.48 0.18 -15.57
N LEU A 143 8.05 0.14 -14.30
CA LEU A 143 8.45 -0.90 -13.36
C LEU A 143 7.72 -2.22 -13.59
N ASP A 144 6.44 -2.16 -13.95
CA ASP A 144 5.60 -3.31 -14.28
C ASP A 144 4.68 -2.97 -15.46
N PRO A 145 5.10 -3.30 -16.70
CA PRO A 145 4.31 -3.04 -17.91
C PRO A 145 2.98 -3.79 -17.97
N THR A 146 2.73 -4.73 -17.05
CA THR A 146 1.51 -5.54 -16.99
C THR A 146 0.55 -5.11 -15.87
N ASN A 147 0.84 -3.99 -15.21
CA ASN A 147 0.04 -3.53 -14.08
C ASN A 147 -1.36 -3.03 -14.51
N ALA A 148 -2.36 -3.89 -14.35
CA ALA A 148 -3.74 -3.59 -14.72
C ALA A 148 -4.35 -2.40 -13.97
N GLU A 149 -4.00 -2.18 -12.69
CA GLU A 149 -4.52 -1.04 -11.92
C GLU A 149 -3.98 0.28 -12.46
N ALA A 150 -2.72 0.31 -12.91
CA ALA A 150 -2.13 1.49 -13.53
C ALA A 150 -2.81 1.85 -14.85
N TYR A 151 -3.08 0.87 -15.72
CA TYR A 151 -3.83 1.08 -16.95
C TYR A 151 -5.25 1.57 -16.69
N TRP A 152 -5.97 0.91 -15.78
CA TRP A 152 -7.31 1.33 -15.39
C TRP A 152 -7.34 2.77 -14.86
N CYS A 153 -6.35 3.16 -14.05
CA CYS A 153 -6.24 4.53 -13.56
C CYS A 153 -5.96 5.54 -14.68
N LEU A 154 -5.08 5.20 -15.63
CA LEU A 154 -4.80 6.05 -16.79
C LEU A 154 -6.03 6.22 -17.69
N ALA A 155 -6.72 5.11 -18.01
CA ALA A 155 -7.93 5.14 -18.83
C ALA A 155 -9.01 6.08 -18.25
N ARG A 156 -9.16 6.09 -16.92
CA ARG A 156 -10.10 6.99 -16.22
C ARG A 156 -9.70 8.47 -16.21
N MET A 157 -8.46 8.79 -16.59
CA MET A 157 -7.96 10.16 -16.67
C MET A 157 -8.05 10.74 -18.08
N LEU A 158 -8.12 9.90 -19.10
CA LEU A 158 -8.16 10.31 -20.49
C LEU A 158 -9.58 10.77 -20.86
N ASP A 159 -9.65 11.90 -21.55
CA ASP A 159 -10.89 12.32 -22.21
C ASP A 159 -11.19 11.42 -23.43
N GLU A 160 -12.44 11.46 -23.91
CA GLU A 160 -12.82 10.67 -25.09
C GLU A 160 -11.99 11.07 -26.32
N GLY A 161 -11.27 10.09 -26.88
CA GLY A 161 -10.36 10.28 -28.01
C GLY A 161 -8.96 10.78 -27.64
N GLU A 162 -8.65 11.00 -26.35
CA GLU A 162 -7.29 11.27 -25.90
C GLU A 162 -6.45 9.98 -25.94
N THR A 163 -5.21 10.09 -26.42
CA THR A 163 -4.24 8.99 -26.43
C THR A 163 -3.04 9.33 -25.57
N VAL A 164 -2.47 8.33 -24.88
CA VAL A 164 -1.21 8.45 -24.14
C VAL A 164 -0.16 7.51 -24.73
N ALA A 165 1.09 7.98 -24.80
CA ALA A 165 2.23 7.13 -25.10
C ALA A 165 2.67 6.40 -23.83
N LEU A 166 2.64 5.08 -23.87
CA LEU A 166 3.07 4.20 -22.79
C LEU A 166 4.59 4.06 -22.78
N PRO A 167 5.18 3.68 -21.63
CA PRO A 167 6.62 3.43 -21.57
C PRO A 167 7.11 2.32 -22.49
N SER A 168 6.23 1.36 -22.85
CA SER A 168 6.50 0.32 -23.85
C SER A 168 6.72 0.86 -25.27
N GLY A 169 6.41 2.14 -25.52
CA GLY A 169 6.40 2.76 -26.84
C GLY A 169 5.05 2.61 -27.57
N GLU A 170 4.13 1.84 -27.01
CA GLU A 170 2.76 1.71 -27.52
C GLU A 170 1.93 2.95 -27.21
N ARG A 171 0.87 3.18 -27.98
CA ARG A 171 -0.13 4.21 -27.69
C ARG A 171 -1.43 3.53 -27.32
N GLY A 172 -2.05 4.00 -26.24
CA GLY A 172 -3.37 3.56 -25.82
C GLY A 172 -4.31 4.75 -25.64
N ASP A 173 -5.58 4.54 -25.98
CA ASP A 173 -6.70 5.39 -25.58
C ASP A 173 -7.52 4.74 -24.45
N ALA A 174 -8.54 5.43 -23.96
CA ALA A 174 -9.40 4.93 -22.89
C ALA A 174 -10.19 3.65 -23.24
N GLN A 175 -10.31 3.26 -24.52
CA GLN A 175 -10.97 2.02 -24.94
C GLN A 175 -10.00 0.84 -24.98
N GLN A 176 -8.71 1.12 -25.15
CA GLN A 176 -7.64 0.13 -25.30
C GLN A 176 -6.90 -0.18 -23.99
N LEU A 177 -7.00 0.69 -22.99
CA LEU A 177 -6.39 0.58 -21.65
C LEU A 177 -7.38 0.07 -20.60
#